data_AF-A0A934G4X1-F1
#
_entry.id   AF-A0A934G4X1-F1
#
_cell.length_a   1.000
_cell.length_b   1.000
_cell.length_c   1.000
_cell.angle_alpha   90.00
_cell.angle_beta   90.00
_cell.angle_gamma   90.00
#
_symmetry.space_group_name_H-M   'P 1'
#
loop_
_entity.id
_entity.type
_entity.pdbx_description
1 polymer ?
#
loop_
_entity_poly.entity_id
_entity_poly.type
_entity_poly.pdbx_seq_one_letter_code
_entity_poly.pdbx_strand_id
1 'polypeptide(L)' 'MDKLTHFSESGRARMVDVSEKSSTQRVAIASGVLRMQITTLERIRTGQIA' A
#
# COMPACT_ATOMS: atom_id res chain seq x y z
N MET A 1 16.95 -12.68 11.32
CA MET A 1 16.32 -11.78 10.34
C MET A 1 15.40 -12.62 9.48
N ASP A 2 14.13 -12.23 9.35
CA ASP A 2 13.17 -13.00 8.55
C ASP A 2 13.49 -12.89 7.05
N LYS A 3 13.53 -14.04 6.36
CA LYS A 3 13.82 -14.14 4.92
C LYS A 3 12.67 -13.51 4.12
N LEU A 4 12.98 -12.57 3.22
CA LEU A 4 11.98 -11.99 2.33
C LEU A 4 11.41 -13.07 1.39
N THR A 5 10.08 -13.19 1.33
CA THR A 5 9.41 -14.24 0.55
C THR A 5 9.29 -13.90 -0.94
N HIS A 6 9.20 -12.63 -1.29
CA HIS A 6 9.02 -12.15 -2.68
C HIS A 6 10.33 -12.00 -3.47
N PHE A 7 11.46 -12.43 -2.91
CA PHE A 7 12.76 -12.39 -3.58
C PHE A 7 13.36 -13.81 -3.69
N SER A 8 14.07 -14.06 -4.78
CA SER A 8 14.90 -15.25 -4.98
C SER A 8 16.20 -15.16 -4.19
N GLU A 9 16.95 -16.26 -4.16
CA GLU A 9 18.29 -16.29 -3.54
C GLU A 9 19.30 -15.42 -4.28
N SER A 10 19.07 -15.16 -5.57
CA SER A 10 19.82 -14.20 -6.38
C SER A 10 19.32 -12.75 -6.24
N GLY A 11 18.38 -12.47 -5.33
CA GLY A 11 17.86 -11.12 -5.07
C GLY A 11 16.88 -10.59 -6.12
N ARG A 12 16.41 -11.44 -7.05
CA ARG A 12 15.42 -11.05 -8.07
C ARG A 12 14.01 -11.21 -7.51
N ALA A 13 13.09 -10.34 -7.91
CA ALA A 13 11.69 -10.48 -7.54
C ALA A 13 11.09 -11.80 -8.08
N ARG A 14 10.23 -12.43 -7.28
CA ARG A 14 9.46 -13.63 -7.66
C ARG A 14 8.08 -13.59 -7.02
N MET A 15 7.11 -14.23 -7.68
CA MET A 15 5.82 -14.50 -7.05
C MET A 15 5.96 -15.70 -6.09
N VAL A 16 5.30 -15.62 -4.94
CA VAL A 16 5.25 -16.73 -3.98
C VAL A 16 4.12 -17.67 -4.38
N ASP A 17 4.42 -18.96 -4.52
CA ASP A 17 3.36 -19.97 -4.67
C ASP A 17 2.56 -20.06 -3.36
N VAL A 18 1.24 -19.93 -3.49
CA VAL A 18 0.29 -19.98 -2.38
C VAL A 18 -0.76 -21.08 -2.56
N SER A 19 -0.57 -21.97 -3.54
CA SER A 19 -1.55 -22.98 -3.95
C SER A 19 -1.92 -23.96 -2.83
N GLU A 20 -0.99 -24.26 -1.92
CA GLU A 20 -1.23 -25.14 -0.77
C GLU A 20 -1.96 -24.45 0.40
N LYS A 21 -2.15 -23.12 0.35
CA LYS A 21 -2.81 -22.38 1.43
C LYS A 21 -4.32 -22.54 1.32
N SER A 22 -4.96 -22.93 2.42
CA SER A 22 -6.41 -22.99 2.49
C SER A 22 -7.03 -21.61 2.27
N SER A 23 -8.09 -21.58 1.46
CA SER A 23 -8.91 -20.38 1.25
C SER A 23 -9.59 -19.96 2.54
N THR A 24 -9.46 -18.69 2.89
CA THR A 24 -10.15 -18.07 4.04
C THR A 24 -10.65 -16.69 3.62
N GLN A 25 -11.73 -16.21 4.25
CA GLN A 25 -12.16 -14.83 4.04
C GLN A 25 -11.13 -13.87 4.64
N ARG A 26 -10.65 -12.91 3.85
CA ARG A 26 -9.63 -11.94 4.26
C ARG A 26 -10.07 -10.54 3.81
N VAL A 27 -9.93 -9.56 4.68
CA VAL A 27 -10.19 -8.15 4.38
C VAL A 27 -8.99 -7.33 4.82
N ALA A 28 -8.59 -6.38 3.97
CA ALA A 28 -7.56 -5.39 4.29
C ALA A 28 -8.11 -3.99 4.02
N ILE A 29 -7.85 -3.06 4.93
CA ILE A 29 -8.22 -1.64 4.79
C ILE A 29 -6.91 -0.86 4.80
N ALA A 30 -6.69 -0.03 3.77
CA ALA A 30 -5.55 0.86 3.69
C ALA A 30 -6.01 2.32 3.85
N SER A 31 -5.17 3.15 4.47
CA SER A 31 -5.36 4.60 4.57
C SER A 31 -4.05 5.32 4.23
N GLY A 32 -4.15 6.61 3.90
CA GLY A 32 -3.01 7.46 3.59
C GLY A 32 -3.27 8.90 4.04
N VAL A 33 -2.20 9.66 4.24
CA VAL A 33 -2.27 11.07 4.63
C VAL A 33 -1.41 11.87 3.66
N LEU A 34 -1.99 12.93 3.11
CA LEU A 34 -1.27 13.92 2.32
C LEU A 34 -0.98 15.14 3.20
N ARG A 35 0.30 15.42 3.44
CA ARG A 35 0.73 16.66 4.09
C ARG A 35 0.76 17.77 3.04
N MET A 36 0.17 18.91 3.38
CA MET A 36 0.10 20.08 2.49
C MET A 36 0.12 21.36 3.32
N GLN A 37 0.24 22.50 2.64
CA GLN A 37 0.12 23.82 3.27
C GLN A 37 -1.32 24.04 3.74
N ILE A 38 -1.50 24.82 4.82
CA ILE A 38 -2.84 25.15 5.33
C ILE A 38 -3.68 25.89 4.27
N THR A 39 -3.04 26.78 3.51
CA THR A 39 -3.67 27.53 2.42
C THR A 39 -4.18 26.62 1.30
N THR A 40 -3.49 25.50 1.03
CA THR A 40 -3.97 24.49 0.07
C THR A 40 -5.23 23.80 0.60
N LEU A 41 -5.26 23.44 1.88
CA LEU A 41 -6.43 22.81 2.49
C LEU A 41 -7.64 23.76 2.51
N GLU A 42 -7.42 25.03 2.80
CA GLU A 42 -8.47 26.07 2.77
C GLU A 42 -9.07 26.21 1.37
N ARG A 43 -8.23 26.32 0.34
CA ARG A 43 -8.68 26.36 -1.06
C ARG A 43 -9.50 25.14 -1.45
N ILE A 44 -9.10 23.94 -1.02
CA ILE A 44 -9.86 22.70 -1.27
C ILE A 44 -11.23 22.78 -0.56
N ARG A 45 -11.26 23.19 0.72
CA ARG A 45 -12.50 23.29 1.51
C ARG A 45 -13.48 24.32 0.97
N THR A 46 -12.99 25.42 0.40
CA THR A 46 -13.82 26.49 -0.20
C THR A 46 -14.16 26.24 -1.67
N GLY A 47 -13.69 25.13 -2.26
CA GLY A 47 -13.94 24.81 -3.67
C GLY A 47 -13.15 25.67 -4.66
N GLN A 48 -12.10 26.36 -4.22
CA GLN A 48 -11.28 27.28 -5.02
C GLN A 48 -10.09 26.57 -5.66
N ILE A 49 -10.37 25.48 -6.37
CA ILE A 49 -9.40 24.67 -7.13
C ILE A 49 -9.46 25.13 -8.58
N ALA A 50 -8.67 26.15 -8.90
CA ALA A 50 -8.45 26.67 -10.25
C ALA A 50 -6.95 26.88 -10.44
#